data_AF-A0AAV6KX99-F1
#
_entry.id   AF-A0AAV6KX99-F1
#
_cell.length_a   1.000
_cell.length_b   1.000
_cell.length_c   1.000
_cell.angle_alpha   90.00
_cell.angle_beta   90.00
_cell.angle_gamma   90.00
#
_symmetry.space_group_name_H-M   'P 1'
#
loop_
_entity.id
_entity.type
_entity.pdbx_description
1 polymer ?
#
loop_
_entity_poly.entity_id
_entity_poly.type
_entity_poly.pdbx_seq_one_letter_code
_entity_poly.pdbx_strand_id
1 'polypeptide(L)'
;MKKLTLVVFFKCVTGFPSCFRFNIASYALLTCMIAHVCDLVPGEFVHVIGDAHVYLNHMRPLQEQLKKLPKPFPASILKINPQKKDIDSFVAADFELIGYEPHQKIGMKMAV
;
A
#
# COMPACT_ATOMS: atom_id res chain seq x y z
N MET A 1 -7.61 -2.57 23.74
CA MET A 1 -8.02 -2.84 22.35
C MET A 1 -7.04 -3.82 21.72
N LYS A 2 -7.52 -4.85 21.03
CA LYS A 2 -6.67 -5.83 20.34
C LYS A 2 -6.21 -5.22 18.99
N LYS A 3 -4.92 -5.33 18.68
CA LYS A 3 -4.33 -4.84 17.42
C LYS A 3 -4.09 -6.00 16.47
N LEU A 4 -4.31 -5.76 15.17
CA LEU A 4 -3.98 -6.70 14.11
C LEU A 4 -2.66 -6.27 13.43
N THR A 5 -1.63 -7.09 13.54
CA THR A 5 -0.36 -6.91 12.81
C THR A 5 -0.31 -7.91 11.67
N LEU A 6 -0.03 -7.44 10.45
CA LEU A 6 0.13 -8.30 9.28
C LEU A 6 1.61 -8.38 8.90
N VAL A 7 2.11 -9.61 8.79
CA VAL A 7 3.45 -9.90 8.27
C VAL A 7 3.30 -10.62 6.94
N VAL A 8 3.91 -10.07 5.89
CA VAL A 8 3.87 -10.66 4.54
C VAL A 8 5.28 -10.89 4.04
N PHE A 9 5.54 -12.12 3.60
CA PHE A 9 6.80 -12.53 3.00
C PHE A 9 6.67 -12.60 1.49
N PHE A 10 7.40 -11.74 0.79
CA PHE A 10 7.54 -11.82 -0.65
C PHE A 10 8.87 -12.47 -1.01
N LYS A 11 8.78 -13.61 -1.70
CA LYS A 11 9.97 -14.31 -2.22
C LYS A 11 10.77 -13.43 -3.17
N CYS A 12 10.08 -12.65 -4.00
CA CYS A 12 10.67 -11.74 -4.97
C CYS A 12 9.74 -10.54 -5.15
N VAL A 13 10.32 -9.34 -5.20
CA VAL A 13 9.61 -8.11 -5.56
C VAL A 13 10.28 -7.54 -6.80
N THR A 14 9.68 -7.83 -7.94
CA THR A 14 10.03 -7.23 -9.24
C THR A 14 9.57 -5.77 -9.29
N GLY A 15 10.41 -4.89 -9.86
CA GLY A 15 10.00 -3.52 -10.19
C GLY A 15 9.70 -2.65 -8.97
N PHE A 16 10.75 -2.32 -8.24
CA PHE A 16 10.76 -1.49 -7.02
C PHE A 16 9.95 -0.17 -7.05
N PRO A 17 9.46 0.35 -8.20
CA PRO A 17 8.46 1.41 -8.16
C PRO A 17 7.03 1.03 -8.57
N SER A 18 6.74 0.02 -9.40
CA SER A 18 5.35 -0.23 -9.84
C SER A 18 4.65 -1.26 -8.94
N CYS A 19 5.12 -2.50 -8.94
CA CYS A 19 4.49 -3.59 -8.20
C CYS A 19 4.71 -3.46 -6.69
N PHE A 20 5.88 -2.98 -6.25
CA PHE A 20 6.17 -2.83 -4.83
C PHE A 20 5.23 -1.86 -4.10
N ARG A 21 4.98 -0.68 -4.69
CA ARG A 21 4.03 0.31 -4.15
C ARG A 21 2.61 -0.23 -4.10
N PHE A 22 2.21 -0.98 -5.13
CA PHE A 22 0.90 -1.62 -5.18
C PHE A 22 0.75 -2.69 -4.09
N ASN A 23 1.76 -3.52 -3.88
CA ASN A 23 1.76 -4.54 -2.83
C ASN A 23 1.62 -3.90 -1.43
N ILE A 24 2.39 -2.85 -1.13
CA ILE A 24 2.26 -2.17 0.17
C ILE A 24 0.83 -1.66 0.38
N ALA A 25 0.27 -0.95 -0.60
CA ALA A 25 -1.08 -0.40 -0.48
C ALA A 25 -2.15 -1.49 -0.38
N SER A 26 -2.04 -2.56 -1.18
CA SER A 26 -3.01 -3.66 -1.20
C SER A 26 -3.05 -4.43 0.12
N TYR A 27 -1.90 -4.77 0.68
CA TYR A 27 -1.85 -5.53 1.93
C TYR A 27 -2.13 -4.65 3.17
N ALA A 28 -1.80 -3.36 3.12
CA ALA A 28 -2.24 -2.40 4.13
C ALA A 28 -3.77 -2.28 4.13
N LEU A 29 -4.39 -2.12 2.95
CA LEU A 29 -5.85 -2.07 2.79
C LEU A 29 -6.50 -3.35 3.32
N LEU A 30 -5.98 -4.52 2.94
CA LEU A 30 -6.46 -5.81 3.43
C LEU A 30 -6.37 -5.91 4.96
N THR A 31 -5.28 -5.43 5.56
CA THR A 31 -5.12 -5.39 7.02
C THR A 31 -6.20 -4.53 7.66
N CYS A 32 -6.49 -3.36 7.07
CA CYS A 32 -7.57 -2.49 7.56
C CYS A 32 -8.95 -3.14 7.42
N MET A 33 -9.22 -3.83 6.31
CA MET A 33 -10.49 -4.55 6.09
C MET A 33 -10.67 -5.68 7.11
N ILE A 34 -9.66 -6.53 7.31
CA ILE A 34 -9.71 -7.63 8.29
C ILE A 34 -9.85 -7.07 9.70
N ALA A 35 -9.10 -6.01 10.03
CA ALA A 35 -9.22 -5.36 11.33
C ALA A 35 -10.64 -4.83 11.55
N HIS A 36 -11.24 -4.19 10.54
CA HIS A 36 -12.60 -3.67 10.61
C HIS A 36 -13.65 -4.77 10.86
N VAL A 37 -13.60 -5.86 10.08
CA VAL A 37 -14.56 -6.97 10.19
C VAL A 37 -14.43 -7.72 11.52
N CYS A 38 -13.23 -7.80 12.08
CA CYS A 38 -12.96 -8.50 13.34
C CYS A 38 -13.06 -7.60 14.60
N ASP A 39 -13.55 -6.36 14.48
CA ASP A 39 -13.60 -5.36 15.56
C ASP A 39 -12.22 -5.12 16.23
N LEU A 40 -11.16 -5.13 15.41
CA LEU A 40 -9.77 -4.88 15.80
C LEU A 40 -9.28 -3.52 15.32
N VAL A 41 -8.18 -3.05 15.91
CA VAL A 41 -7.48 -1.85 15.44
C VAL A 41 -6.33 -2.28 14.51
N PRO A 42 -6.18 -1.71 13.30
CA PRO A 42 -5.02 -1.97 12.46
C PRO A 42 -3.75 -1.54 13.20
N GLY A 43 -2.80 -2.47 13.28
CA GLY A 43 -1.51 -2.30 13.93
C GLY A 43 -0.41 -2.04 12.91
N GLU A 44 0.62 -2.87 12.96
CA GLU A 44 1.79 -2.73 12.09
C GLU A 44 1.64 -3.59 10.83
N PHE A 45 2.20 -3.10 9.72
CA PHE A 45 2.37 -3.87 8.50
C PHE A 45 3.85 -4.10 8.28
N VAL A 46 4.28 -5.36 8.35
CA VAL A 46 5.67 -5.78 8.17
C VAL A 46 5.81 -6.46 6.81
N HIS A 47 6.48 -5.77 5.88
CA HIS A 47 6.78 -6.28 4.55
C HIS A 47 8.19 -6.88 4.54
N VAL A 48 8.29 -8.21 4.44
CA VAL A 48 9.57 -8.92 4.34
C VAL A 48 9.84 -9.27 2.89
N ILE A 49 11.01 -8.89 2.39
CA ILE A 49 11.41 -9.10 0.99
C ILE A 49 12.62 -10.04 0.96
N GLY A 50 12.55 -11.07 0.12
CA GLY A 50 13.68 -11.93 -0.22
C GLY A 50 14.58 -11.27 -1.27
N ASP A 51 14.24 -11.43 -2.55
CA ASP A 51 14.93 -10.78 -3.67
C ASP A 51 14.31 -9.41 -3.99
N ALA A 52 15.08 -8.35 -3.75
CA ALA A 52 14.75 -6.98 -4.10
C ALA A 52 15.61 -6.52 -5.28
N HIS A 53 15.01 -6.30 -6.45
CA HIS A 53 15.74 -5.84 -7.63
C HIS A 53 15.00 -4.76 -8.42
N VAL A 54 15.77 -4.04 -9.23
CA VAL A 54 15.32 -2.91 -10.05
C VAL A 54 15.63 -3.23 -11.51
N TYR A 55 14.64 -3.06 -12.39
CA TYR A 55 14.87 -3.17 -13.82
C TYR A 55 15.65 -1.96 -14.34
N LEU A 56 16.57 -2.21 -15.28
CA LEU A 56 17.40 -1.15 -15.87
C LEU A 56 16.57 -0.04 -16.54
N ASN A 57 15.43 -0.39 -17.13
CA ASN A 57 14.50 0.56 -17.74
C ASN A 57 13.76 1.45 -16.71
N HIS A 58 13.85 1.17 -15.41
CA HIS A 58 13.26 1.96 -14.33
C HIS A 58 14.26 2.87 -13.62
N MET A 59 15.55 2.80 -13.97
CA MET A 59 16.61 3.58 -13.29
C MET A 59 16.38 5.09 -13.37
N ARG A 60 16.13 5.65 -14.57
CA ARG A 60 15.90 7.11 -14.72
C ARG A 60 14.64 7.57 -13.98
N PRO A 61 13.45 6.93 -14.16
CA PRO A 61 12.26 7.24 -13.38
C PRO A 61 12.45 7.19 -11.86
N LEU A 62 13.22 6.22 -11.36
CA LEU A 62 13.51 6.09 -9.93
C LEU A 62 14.41 7.22 -9.42
N GLN A 63 15.44 7.60 -10.18
CA GLN A 63 16.29 8.74 -9.83
C GLN A 63 15.49 10.05 -9.77
N GLU A 64 14.51 10.24 -10.66
CA GLU A 64 13.59 11.37 -10.58
C GLU A 64 12.70 11.30 -9.33
N GLN A 65 12.22 10.12 -8.96
CA GLN A 65 11.41 9.93 -7.75
C GLN A 65 12.22 10.22 -6.47
N LEU A 66 13.49 9.80 -6.41
CA LEU A 66 14.37 10.02 -5.26
C LEU A 66 14.70 11.51 -5.02
N LYS A 67 14.59 12.36 -6.05
CA LYS A 67 14.76 13.82 -5.91
C LYS A 67 13.56 14.51 -5.25
N LYS A 68 12.40 13.84 -5.17
CA LYS A 68 11.18 14.40 -4.58
C LYS A 68 11.17 14.12 -3.08
N LEU A 69 11.11 15.18 -2.26
CA LEU A 69 10.99 15.02 -0.80
C LEU A 69 9.67 14.34 -0.43
N PRO A 70 9.67 13.34 0.47
CA PRO A 70 8.44 12.73 0.98
C PRO A 70 7.54 13.78 1.61
N LYS A 71 6.26 13.77 1.24
CA LYS A 71 5.23 14.57 1.91
C LYS A 71 4.75 13.83 3.16
N PRO A 72 4.22 14.55 4.18
CA PRO A 72 3.66 13.93 5.37
C PRO A 72 2.59 12.89 5.00
N PHE A 73 2.66 11.73 5.64
CA PHE A 73 1.62 10.72 5.49
C PHE A 73 0.47 11.03 6.46
N PRO A 74 -0.78 11.21 5.99
CA PRO A 74 -1.88 11.53 6.88
C PRO A 74 -2.17 10.37 7.83
N ALA A 75 -2.34 10.68 9.12
CA ALA A 75 -2.59 9.69 10.18
C ALA A 75 -3.90 8.91 9.98
N SER A 76 -4.87 9.51 9.27
CA SER A 76 -6.17 8.92 8.95
C SER A 76 -6.41 8.93 7.43
N ILE A 77 -5.48 8.36 6.67
CA ILE A 77 -5.54 8.40 5.19
C ILE A 77 -6.74 7.65 4.62
N LEU A 78 -7.24 6.63 5.32
CA LEU A 78 -8.28 5.74 4.84
C LEU A 78 -9.45 5.74 5.81
N LYS A 79 -10.64 6.02 5.29
CA LYS A 79 -11.90 5.86 6.02
C LYS A 79 -12.71 4.75 5.35
N ILE A 80 -13.20 3.83 6.18
CA ILE A 80 -13.96 2.65 5.78
C ILE A 80 -15.41 2.84 6.25
N ASN A 81 -16.37 2.44 5.42
CA ASN A 81 -17.78 2.43 5.78
C ASN A 81 -18.03 1.55 7.03
N PRO A 82 -18.49 2.12 8.16
CA PRO A 82 -18.63 1.39 9.42
C PRO A 82 -19.75 0.35 9.44
N GLN A 83 -20.63 0.35 8.43
CA GLN A 83 -21.74 -0.60 8.35
C GLN A 83 -21.32 -1.94 7.71
N LYS A 84 -20.12 -2.02 7.14
CA LYS A 84 -19.64 -3.21 6.41
C LYS A 84 -19.00 -4.21 7.35
N LYS A 85 -19.72 -5.31 7.62
CA LYS A 85 -19.25 -6.38 8.52
C LYS A 85 -18.82 -7.66 7.79
N ASP A 86 -18.92 -7.69 6.48
CA ASP A 86 -18.56 -8.85 5.67
C ASP A 86 -17.46 -8.48 4.68
N ILE A 87 -16.42 -9.31 4.60
CA ILE A 87 -15.22 -9.04 3.82
C ILE A 87 -15.46 -9.08 2.30
N ASP A 88 -16.43 -9.88 1.86
CA ASP A 88 -16.78 -10.00 0.44
C ASP A 88 -17.75 -8.89 -0.02
N SER A 89 -18.33 -8.14 0.93
CA SER A 89 -19.32 -7.09 0.66
C SER A 89 -18.73 -5.71 0.33
N PHE A 90 -17.41 -5.55 0.43
CA PHE A 90 -16.74 -4.27 0.20
C PHE A 90 -16.76 -3.87 -1.27
N VAL A 91 -17.14 -2.63 -1.55
CA VAL A 91 -17.01 -2.02 -2.88
C VAL A 91 -16.11 -0.79 -2.83
N ALA A 92 -15.62 -0.33 -3.99
CA ALA A 92 -14.71 0.82 -4.05
C ALA A 92 -15.29 2.09 -3.39
N ALA A 93 -16.62 2.26 -3.40
CA ALA A 93 -17.31 3.39 -2.77
C ALA A 93 -17.31 3.36 -1.23
N ASP A 94 -16.98 2.22 -0.60
CA ASP A 94 -16.89 2.11 0.85
C ASP A 94 -15.57 2.66 1.42
N PHE A 95 -14.66 3.08 0.54
CA PHE A 95 -13.34 3.59 0.90
C PHE A 95 -13.20 5.06 0.49
N GLU A 96 -12.79 5.88 1.43
CA GLU A 96 -12.49 7.30 1.20
C GLU A 96 -11.02 7.57 1.55
N LEU A 97 -10.29 8.18 0.62
CA LEU A 97 -8.90 8.61 0.81
C LEU A 97 -8.86 10.08 1.22
N ILE A 98 -8.39 10.34 2.44
CA ILE A 98 -8.41 11.68 3.06
C ILE A 98 -6.98 12.23 3.14
N GLY A 99 -6.77 13.44 2.62
CA GLY A 99 -5.49 14.16 2.71
C GLY A 99 -4.35 13.54 1.88
N TYR A 100 -4.65 12.68 0.91
CA TYR A 100 -3.64 12.10 0.04
C TYR A 100 -3.21 13.09 -1.05
N GLU A 101 -2.03 13.69 -0.88
CA GLU A 101 -1.46 14.65 -1.83
C GLU A 101 -0.19 14.12 -2.51
N PRO A 102 -0.28 13.17 -3.46
CA PRO A 102 0.90 12.61 -4.10
C PRO A 102 1.63 13.63 -4.98
N HIS A 103 2.91 13.35 -5.25
CA HIS A 103 3.64 14.02 -6.32
C HIS A 103 3.10 13.62 -7.70
N GLN A 104 3.42 14.42 -8.73
CA GLN A 104 3.03 14.10 -10.11
C GLN A 104 3.46 12.69 -10.51
N LYS A 105 2.55 11.97 -11.19
CA LYS A 105 2.73 10.61 -11.68
C LYS A 105 3.99 10.50 -12.54
N ILE A 106 4.79 9.47 -12.28
CA ILE A 106 5.96 9.10 -13.08
C ILE A 106 5.59 7.84 -13.88
N GLY A 107 5.66 7.91 -15.20
CA GLY A 107 5.37 6.77 -16.07
C GLY A 107 6.53 5.77 -16.09
N MET A 108 6.25 4.50 -15.81
CA MET A 108 7.21 3.40 -15.89
C MET A 108 6.59 2.28 -16.73
N LYS A 109 7.35 1.77 -17.71
CA LYS A 109 6.88 0.66 -18.57
C LYS A 109 7.05 -0.65 -17.83
N MET A 110 6.05 -1.54 -17.90
CA MET A 110 6.22 -2.91 -17.41
C MET A 110 7.33 -3.60 -18.19
N ALA A 111 8.23 -4.29 -17.48
CA ALA A 111 9.12 -5.24 -18.11
C ALA A 111 8.30 -6.49 -18.46
N VAL A 112 8.50 -7.00 -19.68
CA VAL A 112 7.90 -8.24 -20.18
C VAL A 112 8.85 -9.38 -19.86
#